data_AF-H4F7A4-F1
#
_entry.id   AF-H4F7A4-F1
#
_cell.length_a   1.000
_cell.length_b   1.000
_cell.length_c   1.000
_cell.angle_alpha   90.00
_cell.angle_beta   90.00
_cell.angle_gamma   90.00
#
_symmetry.space_group_name_H-M   'P 1'
#
loop_
_entity.id
_entity.type
_entity.pdbx_description
1 polymer ?
#
loop_
_entity_poly.entity_id
_entity_poly.type
_entity_poly.pdbx_seq_one_letter_code
_entity_poly.pdbx_strand_id
1 'polypeptide(L)'
;MAELDTILTSGDLQVLADIGFIASSRGLNKHAGVIFAAIRALRPQQEAGFVGDAVNQILVGNYHAAVKSLEKAPTTLATRTFLGIALLHEGDTAKGHGVLTAVVRAASDTPYAHLAQNALYDV
;
A
#
# COMPACT_ATOMS: atom_id res chain seq x y z
N MET A 1 -17.88 -15.99 -6.12
CA MET A 1 -16.45 -15.67 -6.23
C MET A 1 -15.68 -16.65 -7.12
N ALA A 2 -16.01 -17.95 -7.13
CA ALA A 2 -15.33 -18.96 -7.97
C ALA A 2 -15.28 -18.67 -9.49
N GLU A 3 -16.26 -17.94 -10.03
CA GLU A 3 -16.37 -17.66 -11.47
C GLU A 3 -15.48 -16.48 -11.96
N LEU A 4 -15.10 -15.56 -11.07
CA LEU A 4 -14.18 -14.47 -11.41
C LEU A 4 -12.73 -14.95 -11.41
N ASP A 5 -12.39 -15.92 -10.57
CA ASP A 5 -11.05 -16.52 -10.52
C ASP A 5 -10.72 -17.30 -11.80
N THR A 6 -11.76 -17.75 -12.53
CA THR A 6 -11.61 -18.38 -13.84
C THR A 6 -11.51 -17.38 -15.00
N ILE A 7 -11.86 -16.10 -14.79
CA ILE A 7 -11.79 -15.05 -15.82
C ILE A 7 -10.54 -14.18 -15.65
N LEU A 8 -10.17 -13.86 -14.41
CA LEU A 8 -8.96 -13.11 -14.07
C LEU A 8 -8.15 -13.90 -13.05
N THR A 9 -7.02 -14.41 -13.52
CA THR A 9 -6.08 -15.19 -12.71
C THR A 9 -5.27 -14.28 -11.81
N SER A 10 -4.56 -14.87 -10.83
CA SER A 10 -3.57 -14.14 -10.04
C SER A 10 -2.47 -13.51 -10.91
N GLY A 11 -2.12 -14.14 -12.03
CA GLY A 11 -1.15 -13.59 -12.99
C GLY A 11 -1.68 -12.31 -13.67
N ASP A 12 -2.96 -12.29 -14.05
CA ASP A 12 -3.57 -11.09 -14.65
C ASP A 12 -3.63 -9.93 -13.65
N LEU A 13 -3.95 -10.24 -12.38
CA LEU A 13 -3.93 -9.24 -11.31
C LEU A 13 -2.52 -8.70 -11.04
N GLN A 14 -1.50 -9.54 -11.15
CA GLN A 14 -0.11 -9.12 -11.03
C GLN A 14 0.27 -8.16 -12.16
N VAL A 15 -0.10 -8.47 -13.41
CA VAL A 15 0.12 -7.57 -14.55
C VAL A 15 -0.62 -6.24 -14.36
N LEU A 16 -1.86 -6.26 -13.88
CA LEU A 16 -2.58 -5.04 -13.55
C LEU A 16 -1.87 -4.23 -12.47
N ALA A 17 -1.36 -4.87 -11.41
CA ALA A 17 -0.60 -4.18 -10.37
C ALA A 17 0.67 -3.53 -10.95
N ASP A 18 1.42 -4.24 -11.79
CA ASP A 18 2.62 -3.72 -12.45
C ASP A 18 2.28 -2.49 -13.33
N ILE A 19 1.20 -2.55 -14.12
CA ILE A 19 0.71 -1.41 -14.90
C ILE A 19 0.32 -0.25 -13.98
N GLY A 20 -0.32 -0.53 -12.85
CA GLY A 20 -0.67 0.47 -11.83
C GLY A 20 0.56 1.19 -11.28
N PHE A 21 1.62 0.45 -10.92
CA PHE A 21 2.87 1.05 -10.44
C PHE A 21 3.60 1.84 -11.53
N ILE A 22 3.62 1.33 -12.77
CA ILE A 22 4.18 2.07 -13.92
C ILE A 22 3.40 3.38 -14.11
N ALA A 23 2.08 3.35 -14.09
CA ALA A 23 1.24 4.55 -14.20
C ALA A 23 1.54 5.57 -13.09
N SER A 24 1.65 5.14 -11.83
CA SER A 24 2.04 6.01 -10.71
C SER A 24 3.41 6.66 -10.95
N SER A 25 4.42 5.88 -11.35
CA SER A 25 5.77 6.40 -11.62
C SER A 25 5.84 7.42 -12.76
N ARG A 26 4.85 7.40 -13.67
CA ARG A 26 4.72 8.33 -14.80
C ARG A 26 3.80 9.52 -14.48
N GLY A 27 3.34 9.65 -13.23
CA GLY A 27 2.41 10.70 -12.82
C GLY A 27 0.99 10.52 -13.36
N LEU A 28 0.64 9.34 -13.90
CA LEU A 28 -0.69 8.99 -14.40
C LEU A 28 -1.60 8.55 -13.25
N ASN A 29 -1.63 9.32 -12.16
CA ASN A 29 -2.16 8.93 -10.85
C ASN A 29 -3.65 8.58 -10.86
N LYS A 30 -4.44 9.19 -11.76
CA LYS A 30 -5.85 8.85 -11.97
C LYS A 30 -6.02 7.43 -12.52
N HIS A 31 -5.17 7.04 -13.47
CA HIS A 31 -5.21 5.70 -14.07
C HIS A 31 -4.75 4.65 -13.05
N ALA A 32 -3.65 4.92 -12.34
CA ALA A 32 -3.17 4.07 -11.26
C ALA A 32 -4.24 3.83 -10.19
N GLY A 33 -4.92 4.90 -9.74
CA GLY A 33 -6.00 4.81 -8.76
C GLY A 33 -7.16 3.93 -9.23
N VAL A 34 -7.59 4.05 -10.49
CA VAL A 34 -8.64 3.20 -11.06
C VAL A 34 -8.22 1.73 -11.09
N ILE A 35 -6.98 1.45 -11.49
CA ILE A 35 -6.43 0.08 -11.53
C ILE A 35 -6.42 -0.55 -10.14
N PHE A 36 -5.87 0.15 -9.13
CA PHE A 36 -5.80 -0.38 -7.77
C PHE A 36 -7.18 -0.51 -7.11
N ALA A 37 -8.13 0.38 -7.45
CA ALA A 37 -9.51 0.23 -7.04
C ALA A 37 -10.16 -1.03 -7.64
N ALA A 38 -9.88 -1.35 -8.90
CA ALA A 38 -10.36 -2.58 -9.54
C ALA A 38 -9.75 -3.84 -8.90
N ILE A 39 -8.45 -3.85 -8.62
CA ILE A 39 -7.78 -4.95 -7.91
C ILE A 39 -8.41 -5.17 -6.53
N ARG A 40 -8.67 -4.09 -5.78
CA ARG A 40 -9.34 -4.16 -4.48
C ARG A 40 -10.78 -4.69 -4.58
N ALA A 41 -11.52 -4.33 -5.64
CA ALA A 41 -12.87 -4.86 -5.85
C ALA A 41 -12.86 -6.37 -6.15
N LEU A 42 -11.84 -6.86 -6.88
CA LEU A 42 -11.68 -8.27 -7.23
C LEU A 42 -11.12 -9.12 -6.09
N ARG A 43 -10.28 -8.52 -5.23
CA ARG A 43 -9.61 -9.16 -4.09
C ARG A 43 -9.70 -8.30 -2.82
N PRO A 44 -10.90 -8.12 -2.24
CA PRO A 44 -11.10 -7.20 -1.12
C PRO A 44 -10.41 -7.63 0.18
N GLN A 45 -10.02 -8.91 0.29
CA GLN A 45 -9.29 -9.44 1.44
C GLN A 45 -7.77 -9.47 1.24
N GLN A 46 -7.26 -9.03 0.09
CA GLN A 46 -5.83 -8.99 -0.20
C GLN A 46 -5.28 -7.58 -0.11
N GLU A 47 -4.00 -7.47 0.25
CA GLU A 47 -3.32 -6.19 0.47
C GLU A 47 -3.04 -5.39 -0.81
N ALA A 48 -2.85 -6.06 -1.96
CA ALA A 48 -2.28 -5.45 -3.17
C ALA A 48 -3.02 -4.19 -3.64
N GLY A 49 -4.35 -4.24 -3.70
CA GLY A 49 -5.16 -3.09 -4.11
C GLY A 49 -5.11 -1.93 -3.10
N PHE A 50 -5.00 -2.20 -1.81
CA PHE A 50 -4.87 -1.17 -0.78
C PHE A 50 -3.48 -0.54 -0.79
N VAL A 51 -2.44 -1.36 -0.87
CA VAL A 51 -1.04 -0.91 -0.88
C VAL A 51 -0.77 -0.07 -2.13
N GLY A 52 -1.18 -0.53 -3.31
CA GLY A 52 -0.97 0.22 -4.55
C GLY A 52 -1.68 1.58 -4.56
N ASP A 53 -2.95 1.62 -4.13
CA ASP A 53 -3.72 2.86 -4.00
C ASP A 53 -3.03 3.81 -3.00
N ALA A 54 -2.62 3.31 -1.83
CA ALA A 54 -1.95 4.12 -0.82
C ALA A 54 -0.61 4.70 -1.31
N VAL A 55 0.21 3.90 -1.99
CA VAL A 55 1.47 4.37 -2.61
C VAL A 55 1.18 5.48 -3.61
N ASN A 56 0.17 5.31 -4.47
CA ASN A 56 -0.25 6.35 -5.42
C ASN A 56 -0.69 7.63 -4.71
N GLN A 57 -1.47 7.53 -3.62
CA GLN A 57 -1.88 8.69 -2.83
C GLN A 57 -0.69 9.40 -2.16
N ILE A 58 0.27 8.65 -1.61
CA ILE A 58 1.52 9.20 -1.03
C ILE A 58 2.31 9.97 -2.09
N LEU A 59 2.47 9.41 -3.29
CA LEU A 59 3.21 10.05 -4.39
C LEU A 59 2.59 11.37 -4.84
N VAL A 60 1.28 11.56 -4.68
CA VAL A 60 0.59 12.82 -5.00
C VAL A 60 0.40 13.74 -3.79
N GLY A 61 1.00 13.41 -2.65
CA GLY A 61 0.92 14.22 -1.43
C GLY A 61 -0.42 14.11 -0.68
N ASN A 62 -1.28 13.16 -1.02
CA ASN A 62 -2.58 12.97 -0.38
C ASN A 62 -2.48 11.96 0.78
N TYR A 63 -1.67 12.29 1.78
CA TYR A 63 -1.34 11.39 2.89
C TYR A 63 -2.58 10.96 3.69
N HIS A 64 -3.51 11.89 3.93
CA HIS A 64 -4.75 11.59 4.63
C HIS A 64 -5.59 10.49 3.96
N ALA A 65 -5.70 10.53 2.63
CA ALA A 65 -6.42 9.49 1.89
C ALA A 65 -5.70 8.13 1.96
N ALA A 66 -4.36 8.13 1.93
CA ALA A 66 -3.56 6.92 2.10
C ALA A 66 -3.80 6.28 3.48
N VAL A 67 -3.74 7.07 4.55
CA VAL A 67 -4.00 6.61 5.93
C VAL A 67 -5.39 6.00 6.04
N LYS A 68 -6.43 6.74 5.62
CA LYS A 68 -7.82 6.27 5.68
C LYS A 68 -8.08 4.98 4.89
N SER A 69 -7.37 4.80 3.78
CA SER A 69 -7.46 3.58 2.96
C SER A 69 -6.81 2.39 3.67
N LEU A 70 -5.61 2.59 4.21
CA LEU A 70 -4.82 1.54 4.87
C LEU A 70 -5.38 1.13 6.24
N GLU A 71 -6.04 2.02 6.97
CA GLU A 71 -6.74 1.67 8.23
C GLU A 71 -7.89 0.66 8.01
N LYS A 72 -8.40 0.55 6.78
CA LYS A 72 -9.45 -0.40 6.39
C LYS A 72 -8.89 -1.65 5.72
N ALA A 73 -7.59 -1.71 5.48
CA ALA A 73 -6.96 -2.80 4.77
C ALA A 73 -6.76 -4.02 5.69
N PRO A 74 -6.62 -5.24 5.12
CA PRO A 74 -6.14 -6.40 5.85
C PRO A 74 -4.82 -6.09 6.58
N THR A 75 -4.69 -6.47 7.85
CA THR A 75 -3.50 -6.18 8.64
C THR A 75 -2.35 -7.12 8.25
N THR A 76 -1.39 -6.59 7.50
CA THR A 76 -0.21 -7.30 7.00
C THR A 76 1.05 -6.46 7.19
N LEU A 77 2.23 -7.04 6.97
CA LEU A 77 3.48 -6.27 7.05
C LEU A 77 3.50 -5.12 6.03
N ALA A 78 3.05 -5.36 4.80
CA ALA A 78 3.01 -4.36 3.75
C ALA A 78 2.09 -3.18 4.10
N THR A 79 0.84 -3.47 4.45
CA THR A 79 -0.16 -2.44 4.77
C THR A 79 0.24 -1.62 5.99
N ARG A 80 0.81 -2.25 7.03
CA ARG A 80 1.32 -1.55 8.21
C ARG A 80 2.53 -0.69 7.88
N THR A 81 3.44 -1.15 7.02
CA THR A 81 4.61 -0.37 6.63
C THR A 81 4.20 0.91 5.92
N PHE A 82 3.37 0.80 4.88
CA PHE A 82 2.89 1.98 4.16
C PHE A 82 1.96 2.86 5.00
N LEU A 83 1.25 2.31 5.99
CA LEU A 83 0.45 3.10 6.92
C LEU A 83 1.35 3.96 7.80
N GLY A 84 2.41 3.38 8.34
CA GLY A 84 3.40 4.12 9.12
C GLY A 84 4.04 5.26 8.32
N ILE A 85 4.45 4.98 7.07
CA ILE A 85 5.00 6.00 6.16
C ILE A 85 3.98 7.11 5.90
N ALA A 86 2.72 6.76 5.59
CA ALA A 86 1.68 7.75 5.34
C ALA A 86 1.41 8.63 6.56
N LEU A 87 1.39 8.06 7.77
CA LEU A 87 1.21 8.79 9.03
C LEU A 87 2.35 9.78 9.30
N LEU A 88 3.60 9.38 9.03
CA LEU A 88 4.75 10.28 9.17
C LEU A 88 4.63 11.48 8.23
N HIS A 89 4.26 11.26 6.97
CA HIS A 89 4.05 12.34 6.01
C HIS A 89 2.81 13.20 6.32
N GLU A 90 1.77 12.64 6.93
CA GLU A 90 0.60 13.40 7.41
C GLU A 90 0.94 14.27 8.65
N GLY A 91 2.04 13.98 9.34
CA GLY A 91 2.49 14.68 10.54
C GLY A 91 2.05 14.02 11.86
N ASP A 92 1.38 12.87 11.83
CA ASP A 92 1.11 12.04 13.01
C ASP A 92 2.33 11.18 13.33
N THR A 93 3.42 11.86 13.69
CA THR A 93 4.74 11.26 13.91
C THR A 93 4.69 10.17 14.98
N ALA A 94 4.01 10.42 16.10
CA ALA A 94 3.93 9.46 17.20
C ALA A 94 3.28 8.13 16.77
N LYS A 95 2.15 8.18 16.07
CA LYS A 95 1.47 6.98 15.57
C LYS A 95 2.28 6.31 14.46
N GLY A 96 2.85 7.09 13.54
CA GLY A 96 3.72 6.59 12.48
C GLY A 96 4.90 5.79 13.01
N HIS A 97 5.66 6.36 13.95
CA HIS A 97 6.78 5.68 14.62
C HIS A 97 6.35 4.40 15.33
N GLY A 98 5.22 4.44 16.05
CA GLY A 98 4.67 3.28 16.74
C GLY A 98 4.34 2.13 15.78
N VAL A 99 3.72 2.44 14.64
CA VAL A 99 3.38 1.43 13.62
C VAL A 99 4.63 0.83 12.98
N LEU A 100 5.60 1.66 12.56
CA LEU A 100 6.82 1.18 11.90
C LEU A 100 7.72 0.38 12.85
N THR A 101 7.83 0.80 14.13
CA THR A 101 8.57 0.04 15.14
C THR A 101 7.98 -1.35 15.34
N ALA A 102 6.64 -1.47 15.31
CA ALA A 102 5.98 -2.76 15.39
C ALA A 102 6.27 -3.65 14.17
N VAL A 103 6.37 -3.08 12.96
CA VAL A 103 6.78 -3.82 11.75
C VAL A 103 8.19 -4.37 11.90
N VAL A 104 9.15 -3.53 12.29
CA VAL A 104 10.56 -3.93 12.47
C VAL A 104 10.69 -5.07 13.50
N ARG A 105 9.91 -5.01 14.58
CA ARG A 105 9.90 -6.06 15.61
C ARG A 105 9.22 -7.36 15.17
N ALA A 106 8.20 -7.27 14.33
CA ALA A 106 7.40 -8.44 13.96
C ALA A 106 8.11 -9.36 12.95
N ALA A 107 8.92 -8.81 12.05
CA ALA A 107 9.60 -9.58 11.01
C ALA A 107 10.91 -8.91 10.59
N SER A 108 11.91 -8.98 11.48
CA SER A 108 13.28 -8.57 11.18
C SER A 108 13.81 -9.26 9.93
N ASP A 109 14.60 -8.55 9.12
CA ASP A 109 15.19 -9.03 7.86
C ASP A 109 14.18 -9.30 6.71
N THR A 110 13.03 -8.60 6.75
CA THR A 110 12.12 -8.54 5.59
C THR A 110 12.30 -7.22 4.84
N PRO A 111 11.98 -7.16 3.53
CA PRO A 111 11.97 -5.90 2.78
C PRO A 111 11.12 -4.81 3.45
N TYR A 112 10.00 -5.21 4.08
CA TYR A 112 9.13 -4.29 4.81
C TYR A 112 9.75 -3.79 6.11
N ALA A 113 10.50 -4.62 6.84
CA ALA A 113 11.24 -4.15 8.00
C ALA A 113 12.37 -3.19 7.61
N HIS A 114 13.10 -3.46 6.52
CA HIS A 114 14.12 -2.53 6.03
C HIS A 114 13.52 -1.20 5.57
N LEU A 115 12.39 -1.24 4.85
CA LEU A 115 11.68 -0.04 4.44
C LEU A 115 11.15 0.75 5.65
N ALA A 116 10.56 0.06 6.64
CA ALA A 116 10.10 0.67 7.88
C ALA A 116 11.24 1.31 8.66
N GLN A 117 12.40 0.65 8.71
CA GLN A 117 13.58 1.16 9.39
C GLN A 117 14.14 2.40 8.69
N ASN A 118 14.23 2.42 7.36
CA ASN A 118 14.64 3.61 6.62
C ASN A 118 13.68 4.79 6.85
N ALA A 119 12.37 4.54 6.77
CA ALA A 119 11.36 5.57 7.00
C ALA A 119 11.39 6.15 8.43
N LEU A 120 11.88 5.41 9.42
CA LEU A 120 12.08 5.92 10.80
C LEU A 120 13.26 6.89 10.91
N TYR A 121 14.21 6.87 9.96
CA TYR A 121 15.39 7.73 9.95
C TYR A 121 15.27 8.94 9.00
N ASP A 122 14.33 8.91 8.05
CA ASP A 122 14.17 9.91 6.98
C ASP A 122 13.29 11.12 7.37
N VAL A 123 12.81 11.23 8.62
CA VAL A 123 11.89 12.28 9.10
C VAL A 123 12.49 13.15 10.20
#